data_AF-A0A1C3KGQ7-F1
#
_entry.id   AF-A0A1C3KGQ7-F1
#
_cell.length_a   1.000
_cell.length_b   1.000
_cell.length_c   1.000
_cell.angle_alpha   90.00
_cell.angle_beta   90.00
_cell.angle_gamma   90.00
#
_symmetry.space_group_name_H-M   'P 1'
#
loop_
_entity.id
_entity.type
_entity.pdbx_description
1 polymer ?
#
loop_
_entity_poly.entity_id
_entity_poly.type
_entity_poly.pdbx_seq_one_letter_code
_entity_poly.pdbx_strand_id
1 'polypeptide(L)'
;MTKSINEQELPPHKFYEALSQDDNYDKWITELKRIYYKGSSADEYLKYFGAKLIKNFISVFNEFKDIPAVNRCTYLNCWTDLEIKRLRSEKGISAFDSKIDNFIEDLWEKLKKDKGELCKRDKRYFSEEHMKLRKDLQDFCAIRDYLIINKNMYSCEQLNTWVNEMYIKYFDNNNCEKYNYIAEIYNKDESPLHITRYCTLYDIHTTFPYFKCNNFESPVQYRIGSIEYFKKRNTSHLMEPPPYEDTTHDHISNPPSWIRMTIVFLSLIGIIFAFFILNKFTPLGFWLRKNIIQSYVTGKDKDEDANTFSKKTSNKGFLNMGKREHYIAYHTS
;
A
#
# COMPACT_ATOMS: atom_id res chain seq x y z
N MET A 1 -4.16 39.64 9.70
CA MET A 1 -4.92 38.37 9.69
C MET A 1 -4.64 37.67 8.37
N THR A 2 -3.80 36.64 8.40
CA THR A 2 -3.58 35.75 7.25
C THR A 2 -4.84 34.93 7.02
N LYS A 3 -5.38 34.96 5.80
CA LYS A 3 -6.58 34.18 5.43
C LYS A 3 -6.28 32.69 5.64
N SER A 4 -7.03 31.99 6.49
CA SER A 4 -6.92 30.54 6.65
C SER A 4 -7.40 29.83 5.38
N ILE A 5 -6.89 28.62 5.14
CA ILE A 5 -7.34 27.79 4.02
C ILE A 5 -8.76 27.32 4.32
N ASN A 6 -9.74 27.73 3.51
CA ASN A 6 -11.11 27.25 3.64
C ASN A 6 -11.26 25.92 2.88
N GLU A 7 -11.13 24.80 3.59
CA GLU A 7 -11.21 23.45 3.02
C GLU A 7 -12.53 23.18 2.29
N GLN A 8 -13.64 23.76 2.75
CA GLN A 8 -14.98 23.53 2.20
C GLN A 8 -15.15 24.09 0.78
N GLU A 9 -14.39 25.14 0.45
CA GLU A 9 -14.43 25.75 -0.87
C GLU A 9 -13.57 25.00 -1.89
N LEU A 10 -12.70 24.09 -1.43
CA LEU A 10 -11.75 23.39 -2.28
C LEU A 10 -12.41 22.24 -3.05
N PRO A 11 -11.96 21.96 -4.30
CA PRO A 11 -12.56 20.93 -5.14
C PRO A 11 -12.65 19.53 -4.50
N PRO A 12 -11.63 19.01 -3.79
CA PRO A 12 -11.73 17.71 -3.11
C PRO A 12 -12.92 17.59 -2.17
N HIS A 13 -13.22 18.64 -1.39
CA HIS A 13 -14.35 18.65 -0.47
C HIS A 13 -15.67 18.64 -1.24
N LYS A 14 -15.83 19.58 -2.19
CA LYS A 14 -17.02 19.70 -3.05
C LYS A 14 -17.31 18.42 -3.83
N PHE A 15 -16.27 17.73 -4.30
CA PHE A 15 -16.43 16.45 -4.98
C PHE A 15 -17.08 15.41 -4.06
N TYR A 16 -16.58 15.26 -2.83
CA TYR A 16 -17.13 14.29 -1.90
C TYR A 16 -18.56 14.64 -1.48
N GLU A 17 -18.87 15.92 -1.29
CA GLU A 17 -20.24 16.38 -1.02
C GLU A 17 -21.19 16.06 -2.17
N ALA A 18 -20.75 16.27 -3.42
CA ALA A 18 -21.55 15.99 -4.62
C ALA A 18 -21.92 14.50 -4.77
N LEU A 19 -21.11 13.58 -4.23
CA LEU A 19 -21.45 12.15 -4.18
C LEU A 19 -22.69 11.87 -3.33
N SER A 20 -22.89 12.66 -2.28
CA SER A 20 -23.99 12.49 -1.32
C SER A 20 -25.20 13.35 -1.64
N GLN A 21 -25.08 14.34 -2.52
CA GLN A 21 -26.17 15.22 -2.92
C GLN A 21 -27.32 14.44 -3.56
N ASP A 22 -28.53 14.68 -3.06
CA ASP A 22 -29.76 14.13 -3.60
C ASP A 22 -30.32 14.98 -4.72
N ASP A 23 -30.70 14.31 -5.81
CA ASP A 23 -31.23 14.90 -7.03
C ASP A 23 -32.49 14.15 -7.48
N ASN A 24 -33.10 14.58 -8.59
CA ASN A 24 -34.04 13.72 -9.31
C ASN A 24 -33.28 12.54 -9.96
N TYR A 25 -33.61 11.31 -9.56
CA TYR A 25 -32.98 10.09 -10.04
C TYR A 25 -33.70 9.39 -11.19
N ASP A 26 -34.81 9.92 -11.72
CA ASP A 26 -35.61 9.27 -12.78
C ASP A 26 -34.78 8.87 -14.00
N LYS A 27 -33.91 9.80 -14.46
CA LYS A 27 -32.95 9.56 -15.54
C LYS A 27 -31.98 8.44 -15.19
N TRP A 28 -31.46 8.42 -13.98
CA TRP A 28 -30.45 7.46 -13.52
C TRP A 28 -31.03 6.09 -13.21
N ILE A 29 -32.29 6.02 -12.76
CA ILE A 29 -33.06 4.78 -12.63
C ILE A 29 -33.33 4.19 -14.02
N THR A 30 -33.62 5.04 -15.02
CA THR A 30 -33.76 4.58 -16.40
C THR A 30 -32.44 4.02 -16.93
N GLU A 31 -31.32 4.69 -16.68
CA GLU A 31 -29.99 4.20 -17.06
C GLU A 31 -29.63 2.91 -16.32
N LEU A 32 -29.98 2.77 -15.04
CA LEU A 32 -29.81 1.53 -14.26
C LEU A 32 -30.49 0.34 -14.95
N LYS A 33 -31.76 0.51 -15.32
CA LYS A 33 -32.54 -0.53 -16.01
C LYS A 33 -31.93 -0.91 -17.36
N ARG A 34 -31.30 0.04 -18.05
CA ARG A 34 -30.60 -0.20 -19.32
C ARG A 34 -29.32 -1.01 -19.13
N ILE A 35 -28.48 -0.66 -18.16
CA ILE A 35 -27.15 -1.28 -18.00
C ILE A 35 -27.16 -2.55 -17.17
N TYR A 36 -28.14 -2.71 -16.29
CA TYR A 36 -28.20 -3.82 -15.35
C TYR A 36 -29.63 -4.32 -15.20
N TYR A 37 -29.93 -5.45 -15.86
CA TYR A 37 -31.27 -6.03 -15.91
C TYR A 37 -31.88 -6.29 -14.51
N LYS A 38 -31.06 -6.70 -13.52
CA LYS A 38 -31.54 -6.90 -12.13
C LYS A 38 -31.98 -5.58 -11.48
N GLY A 39 -31.54 -4.44 -11.99
CA GLY A 39 -32.00 -3.11 -11.58
C GLY A 39 -33.50 -2.91 -11.78
N SER A 40 -34.14 -3.60 -12.73
CA SER A 40 -35.60 -3.53 -12.93
C SER A 40 -36.38 -4.24 -11.81
N SER A 41 -35.87 -5.37 -11.33
CA SER A 41 -36.51 -6.21 -10.31
C SER A 41 -36.00 -5.97 -8.89
N ALA A 42 -35.01 -5.11 -8.70
CA ALA A 42 -34.45 -4.82 -7.38
C ALA A 42 -35.44 -4.06 -6.49
N ASP A 43 -35.22 -4.19 -5.17
CA ASP A 43 -35.92 -3.40 -4.16
C ASP A 43 -35.71 -1.90 -4.41
N GLU A 44 -36.68 -1.07 -4.02
CA GLU A 44 -36.67 0.37 -4.30
C GLU A 44 -35.41 1.08 -3.76
N TYR A 45 -34.95 0.71 -2.56
CA TYR A 45 -33.73 1.29 -1.99
C TYR A 45 -32.46 0.91 -2.79
N LEU A 46 -32.41 -0.31 -3.36
CA LEU A 46 -31.30 -0.73 -4.23
C LEU A 46 -31.37 -0.03 -5.59
N LYS A 47 -32.58 0.21 -6.11
CA LYS A 47 -32.77 1.02 -7.32
C LYS A 47 -32.24 2.43 -7.12
N TYR A 48 -32.58 3.05 -6.00
CA TYR A 48 -32.12 4.39 -5.66
C TYR A 48 -30.61 4.44 -5.48
N PHE A 49 -30.04 3.52 -4.69
CA PHE A 49 -28.59 3.44 -4.51
C PHE A 49 -27.85 3.16 -5.84
N GLY A 50 -28.35 2.22 -6.64
CA GLY A 50 -27.80 1.93 -7.96
C GLY A 50 -27.84 3.14 -8.89
N ALA A 51 -28.95 3.87 -8.92
CA ALA A 51 -29.08 5.11 -9.69
C ALA A 51 -28.08 6.18 -9.21
N LYS A 52 -27.92 6.36 -7.90
CA LYS A 52 -26.94 7.28 -7.31
C LYS A 52 -25.50 6.88 -7.64
N LEU A 53 -25.17 5.59 -7.60
CA LEU A 53 -23.87 5.07 -8.02
C LEU A 53 -23.59 5.36 -9.49
N ILE A 54 -24.57 5.16 -10.38
CA ILE A 54 -24.44 5.46 -11.82
C ILE A 54 -24.21 6.96 -12.05
N LYS A 55 -25.01 7.83 -11.41
CA LYS A 55 -24.81 9.29 -11.42
C LYS A 55 -23.39 9.63 -11.02
N ASN A 56 -22.95 9.08 -9.90
CA ASN A 56 -21.64 9.39 -9.33
C ASN A 56 -20.49 8.90 -10.21
N PHE A 57 -20.62 7.70 -10.79
CA PHE A 57 -19.60 7.10 -11.65
C PHE A 57 -19.46 7.80 -13.01
N ILE A 58 -20.56 8.28 -13.59
CA ILE A 58 -20.57 8.83 -14.95
C ILE A 58 -20.53 10.36 -14.94
N SER A 59 -21.31 11.00 -14.09
CA SER A 59 -21.49 12.46 -14.07
C SER A 59 -20.52 13.10 -13.10
N VAL A 60 -20.70 12.87 -11.79
CA VAL A 60 -19.91 13.54 -10.74
C VAL A 60 -18.43 13.25 -10.91
N PHE A 61 -18.07 12.00 -11.20
CA PHE A 61 -16.68 11.62 -11.48
C PHE A 61 -16.06 12.49 -12.57
N ASN A 62 -16.77 12.75 -13.68
CA ASN A 62 -16.23 13.46 -14.83
C ASN A 62 -16.32 15.00 -14.74
N GLU A 63 -17.10 15.54 -13.81
CA GLU A 63 -17.24 16.98 -13.59
C GLU A 63 -15.98 17.59 -12.94
N PHE A 64 -15.39 16.88 -11.97
CA PHE A 64 -14.26 17.35 -11.17
C PHE A 64 -12.90 16.91 -11.73
N LYS A 65 -12.60 17.31 -12.98
CA LYS A 65 -11.36 16.88 -13.70
C LYS A 65 -10.07 17.47 -13.14
N ASP A 66 -10.19 18.57 -12.40
CA ASP A 66 -9.12 19.24 -11.67
C ASP A 66 -8.59 18.40 -10.49
N ILE A 67 -9.36 17.42 -10.02
CA ILE A 67 -8.92 16.44 -9.04
C ILE A 67 -8.30 15.22 -9.77
N PRO A 68 -7.10 14.76 -9.33
CA PRO A 68 -6.51 13.54 -9.85
C PRO A 68 -7.49 12.35 -9.82
N ALA A 69 -7.53 11.57 -10.91
CA ALA A 69 -8.48 10.46 -11.06
C ALA A 69 -8.36 9.42 -9.93
N VAL A 70 -7.14 9.19 -9.41
CA VAL A 70 -6.90 8.32 -8.24
C VAL A 70 -7.67 8.81 -7.02
N ASN A 71 -7.62 10.12 -6.71
CA ASN A 71 -8.32 10.68 -5.55
C ASN A 71 -9.84 10.60 -5.72
N ARG A 72 -10.36 10.93 -6.92
CA ARG A 72 -11.79 10.75 -7.23
C ARG A 72 -12.24 9.29 -7.07
N CYS A 73 -11.42 8.34 -7.51
CA CYS A 73 -11.74 6.93 -7.41
C CYS A 73 -11.69 6.40 -5.97
N THR A 74 -10.71 6.84 -5.17
CA THR A 74 -10.65 6.52 -3.73
C THR A 74 -11.88 7.06 -3.01
N TYR A 75 -12.31 8.30 -3.30
CA TYR A 75 -13.52 8.88 -2.73
C TYR A 75 -14.79 8.14 -3.12
N LEU A 76 -14.95 7.79 -4.40
CA LEU A 76 -16.12 7.05 -4.86
C LEU A 76 -16.21 5.67 -4.18
N ASN A 77 -15.09 4.96 -4.03
CA ASN A 77 -15.03 3.71 -3.26
C ASN A 77 -15.40 3.92 -1.79
N CYS A 78 -14.82 4.93 -1.15
CA CYS A 78 -15.08 5.25 0.25
C CYS A 78 -16.57 5.59 0.50
N TRP A 79 -17.14 6.44 -0.34
CA TRP A 79 -18.57 6.78 -0.31
C TRP A 79 -19.44 5.52 -0.49
N THR A 80 -19.12 4.67 -1.46
CA THR A 80 -19.87 3.43 -1.72
C THR A 80 -19.85 2.49 -0.52
N ASP A 81 -18.68 2.28 0.09
CA ASP A 81 -18.54 1.41 1.25
C ASP A 81 -19.29 1.94 2.48
N LEU A 82 -19.27 3.27 2.70
CA LEU A 82 -20.05 3.92 3.76
C LEU A 82 -21.56 3.82 3.51
N GLU A 83 -21.99 3.99 2.27
CA GLU A 83 -23.41 3.90 1.89
C GLU A 83 -23.95 2.47 2.04
N ILE A 84 -23.16 1.45 1.67
CA ILE A 84 -23.49 0.04 1.94
C ILE A 84 -23.70 -0.17 3.45
N LYS A 85 -22.83 0.38 4.30
CA LYS A 85 -22.94 0.25 5.77
C LYS A 85 -24.19 0.94 6.29
N ARG A 86 -24.46 2.17 5.84
CA ARG A 86 -25.67 2.93 6.19
C ARG A 86 -26.93 2.12 5.87
N LEU A 87 -27.05 1.63 4.63
CA LEU A 87 -28.21 0.85 4.19
C LEU A 87 -28.36 -0.46 4.97
N ARG A 88 -27.27 -1.16 5.27
CA ARG A 88 -27.32 -2.36 6.12
C ARG A 88 -27.90 -2.05 7.51
N SER A 89 -27.41 -0.97 8.12
CA SER A 89 -27.89 -0.54 9.43
C SER A 89 -29.38 -0.17 9.39
N GLU A 90 -29.80 0.66 8.44
CA GLU A 90 -31.20 1.11 8.30
C GLU A 90 -32.19 -0.02 8.02
N LYS A 91 -31.74 -1.07 7.33
CA LYS A 91 -32.58 -2.21 6.96
C LYS A 91 -32.47 -3.39 7.93
N GLY A 92 -31.63 -3.31 8.97
CA GLY A 92 -31.37 -4.43 9.88
C GLY A 92 -30.74 -5.63 9.16
N ILE A 93 -30.02 -5.40 8.06
CA ILE A 93 -29.40 -6.42 7.23
C ILE A 93 -28.02 -6.75 7.82
N SER A 94 -27.81 -8.02 8.17
CA SER A 94 -26.53 -8.47 8.70
C SER A 94 -25.40 -8.34 7.67
N ALA A 95 -24.15 -8.21 8.13
CA ALA A 95 -22.99 -8.15 7.25
C ALA A 95 -22.79 -9.42 6.38
N PHE A 96 -23.44 -10.54 6.74
CA PHE A 96 -23.42 -11.80 6.00
C PHE A 96 -24.43 -11.83 4.85
N ASP A 97 -25.41 -10.93 4.83
CA ASP A 97 -26.36 -10.84 3.73
C ASP A 97 -25.71 -10.12 2.55
N SER A 98 -25.44 -10.91 1.53
CA SER A 98 -24.75 -10.49 0.31
C SER A 98 -25.66 -9.74 -0.67
N LYS A 99 -26.95 -9.52 -0.39
CA LYS A 99 -27.86 -8.89 -1.37
C LYS A 99 -27.39 -7.50 -1.81
N ILE A 100 -27.01 -6.64 -0.86
CA ILE A 100 -26.54 -5.29 -1.16
C ILE A 100 -25.20 -5.36 -1.90
N ASP A 101 -24.24 -6.12 -1.38
CA ASP A 101 -22.92 -6.25 -1.98
C ASP A 101 -23.00 -6.81 -3.38
N ASN A 102 -23.68 -7.95 -3.58
CA ASN A 102 -23.82 -8.57 -4.89
C ASN A 102 -24.45 -7.61 -5.89
N PHE A 103 -25.46 -6.86 -5.48
CA PHE A 103 -26.08 -5.86 -6.35
C PHE A 103 -25.08 -4.77 -6.77
N ILE A 104 -24.29 -4.25 -5.82
CA ILE A 104 -23.34 -3.16 -6.07
C ILE A 104 -22.10 -3.62 -6.84
N GLU A 105 -21.53 -4.77 -6.48
CA GLU A 105 -20.37 -5.34 -7.18
C GLU A 105 -20.74 -5.74 -8.61
N ASP A 106 -21.90 -6.38 -8.83
CA ASP A 106 -22.40 -6.66 -10.18
C ASP A 106 -22.60 -5.36 -10.98
N LEU A 107 -23.24 -4.36 -10.38
CA LEU A 107 -23.50 -3.08 -11.05
C LEU A 107 -22.20 -2.37 -11.42
N TRP A 108 -21.20 -2.37 -10.54
CA TRP A 108 -19.89 -1.78 -10.79
C TRP A 108 -19.19 -2.44 -11.98
N GLU A 109 -19.23 -3.77 -12.05
CA GLU A 109 -18.68 -4.52 -13.19
C GLU A 109 -19.42 -4.23 -14.50
N LYS A 110 -20.74 -4.03 -14.45
CA LYS A 110 -21.52 -3.60 -15.63
C LYS A 110 -21.18 -2.17 -16.06
N LEU A 111 -21.05 -1.26 -15.10
CA LEU A 111 -20.62 0.12 -15.35
C LEU A 111 -19.24 0.17 -16.02
N LYS A 112 -18.28 -0.59 -15.49
CA LYS A 112 -16.94 -0.69 -16.09
C LYS A 112 -16.99 -1.19 -17.53
N LYS A 113 -17.86 -2.15 -17.84
CA LYS A 113 -18.02 -2.69 -19.21
C LYS A 113 -18.73 -1.71 -20.15
N ASP A 114 -19.77 -1.01 -19.70
CA ASP A 114 -20.57 -0.10 -20.54
C ASP A 114 -19.89 1.27 -20.75
N LYS A 115 -19.21 1.79 -19.72
CA LYS A 115 -18.65 3.16 -19.70
C LYS A 115 -17.12 3.23 -19.68
N GLY A 116 -16.44 2.09 -19.58
CA GLY A 116 -14.99 1.99 -19.48
C GLY A 116 -14.47 2.01 -18.04
N GLU A 117 -13.16 1.79 -17.91
CA GLU A 117 -12.48 1.65 -16.62
C GLU A 117 -12.10 3.02 -16.02
N LEU A 118 -13.12 3.81 -15.66
CA LEU A 118 -12.92 5.12 -15.01
C LEU A 118 -12.37 4.98 -13.59
N CYS A 119 -12.91 4.04 -12.83
CA CYS A 119 -12.53 3.78 -11.45
C CYS A 119 -12.65 2.29 -11.14
N LYS A 120 -11.56 1.69 -10.67
CA LYS A 120 -11.54 0.32 -10.20
C LYS A 120 -12.22 0.25 -8.83
N ARG A 121 -13.10 -0.74 -8.66
CA ARG A 121 -13.66 -1.09 -7.37
C ARG A 121 -12.56 -1.62 -6.44
N ASP A 122 -12.40 -0.98 -5.29
CA ASP A 122 -11.51 -1.36 -4.20
C ASP A 122 -12.33 -1.50 -2.92
N LYS A 123 -12.94 -2.68 -2.76
CA LYS A 123 -13.82 -2.99 -1.63
C LYS A 123 -13.03 -3.15 -0.34
N ARG A 124 -13.37 -2.36 0.68
CA ARG A 124 -12.73 -2.44 2.00
C ARG A 124 -13.71 -2.91 3.08
N TYR A 125 -13.30 -3.92 3.84
CA TYR A 125 -14.08 -4.52 4.92
C TYR A 125 -13.76 -3.91 6.30
N PHE A 126 -13.54 -2.60 6.34
CA PHE A 126 -13.26 -1.90 7.60
C PHE A 126 -14.53 -1.72 8.43
N SER A 127 -14.40 -1.47 9.74
CA SER A 127 -15.52 -0.97 10.55
C SER A 127 -15.98 0.40 10.01
N GLU A 128 -17.18 0.86 10.40
CA GLU A 128 -17.62 2.20 10.02
C GLU A 128 -16.66 3.28 10.53
N GLU A 129 -16.18 3.15 11.76
CA GLU A 129 -15.21 4.06 12.36
C GLU A 129 -13.89 4.10 11.58
N HIS A 130 -13.37 2.93 11.19
CA HIS A 130 -12.14 2.84 10.40
C HIS A 130 -12.33 3.40 8.98
N MET A 131 -13.53 3.26 8.39
CA MET A 131 -13.85 3.90 7.11
C MET A 131 -13.88 5.43 7.23
N LYS A 132 -14.47 5.97 8.30
CA LYS A 132 -14.49 7.42 8.57
C LYS A 132 -13.07 7.95 8.76
N LEU A 133 -12.24 7.25 9.51
CA LEU A 133 -10.83 7.61 9.68
C LEU A 133 -10.04 7.60 8.36
N ARG A 134 -10.25 6.57 7.52
CA ARG A 134 -9.65 6.51 6.19
C ARG A 134 -10.11 7.67 5.31
N LYS A 135 -11.39 8.03 5.37
CA LYS A 135 -11.95 9.19 4.66
C LYS A 135 -11.26 10.47 5.12
N ASP A 136 -11.18 10.71 6.42
CA ASP A 136 -10.57 11.92 6.97
C ASP A 136 -9.12 12.07 6.48
N LEU A 137 -8.38 10.96 6.43
CA LEU A 137 -7.02 10.92 5.90
C LEU A 137 -6.99 11.22 4.39
N GLN A 138 -7.94 10.67 3.64
CA GLN A 138 -8.10 10.98 2.22
C GLN A 138 -8.40 12.46 2.00
N ASP A 139 -9.26 13.07 2.82
CA ASP A 139 -9.61 14.49 2.74
C ASP A 139 -8.39 15.37 2.86
N PHE A 140 -7.61 15.14 3.93
CA PHE A 140 -6.36 15.86 4.12
C PHE A 140 -5.40 15.69 2.93
N CYS A 141 -5.15 14.45 2.49
CA CYS A 141 -4.22 14.18 1.41
C CYS A 141 -4.67 14.75 0.06
N ALA A 142 -5.97 14.65 -0.27
CA ALA A 142 -6.50 15.17 -1.52
C ALA A 142 -6.45 16.71 -1.56
N ILE A 143 -6.76 17.37 -0.43
CA ILE A 143 -6.58 18.82 -0.28
C ILE A 143 -5.12 19.20 -0.41
N ARG A 144 -4.22 18.50 0.30
CA ARG A 144 -2.76 18.72 0.22
C ARG A 144 -2.27 18.61 -1.22
N ASP A 145 -2.63 17.54 -1.93
CA ASP A 145 -2.21 17.31 -3.31
C ASP A 145 -2.73 18.40 -4.25
N TYR A 146 -3.99 18.81 -4.06
CA TYR A 146 -4.56 19.93 -4.80
C TYR A 146 -3.79 21.24 -4.55
N LEU A 147 -3.44 21.53 -3.29
CA LEU A 147 -2.67 22.72 -2.91
C LEU A 147 -1.23 22.67 -3.43
N ILE A 148 -0.60 21.49 -3.49
CA ILE A 148 0.74 21.32 -4.10
C ILE A 148 0.70 21.67 -5.59
N ILE A 149 -0.31 21.17 -6.31
CA ILE A 149 -0.51 21.48 -7.74
C ILE A 149 -0.80 22.97 -7.93
N ASN A 150 -1.60 23.56 -7.04
CA ASN A 150 -2.04 24.95 -7.08
C ASN A 150 -1.28 25.83 -6.08
N LYS A 151 0.04 25.62 -5.94
CA LYS A 151 0.89 26.25 -4.90
C LYS A 151 0.89 27.78 -4.87
N ASN A 152 0.41 28.43 -5.93
CA ASN A 152 0.32 29.89 -6.01
C ASN A 152 -0.96 30.45 -5.38
N MET A 153 -1.93 29.60 -4.98
CA MET A 153 -3.18 30.05 -4.33
C MET A 153 -2.96 30.57 -2.92
N TYR A 154 -1.92 30.09 -2.24
CA TYR A 154 -1.61 30.42 -0.85
C TYR A 154 -0.12 30.65 -0.70
N SER A 155 0.26 31.48 0.27
CA SER A 155 1.67 31.64 0.64
C SER A 155 2.21 30.33 1.23
N CYS A 156 3.52 30.15 1.11
CA CYS A 156 4.21 29.02 1.72
C CYS A 156 3.96 28.94 3.25
N GLU A 157 3.90 30.08 3.92
CA GLU A 157 3.58 30.18 5.35
C GLU A 157 2.16 29.67 5.64
N GLN A 158 1.16 30.10 4.86
CA GLN A 158 -0.22 29.62 5.01
C GLN A 158 -0.32 28.10 4.82
N LEU A 159 0.38 27.54 3.84
CA LEU A 159 0.42 26.09 3.59
C LEU A 159 1.04 25.35 4.78
N ASN A 160 2.16 25.82 5.31
CA ASN A 160 2.83 25.19 6.45
C ASN A 160 2.02 25.30 7.74
N THR A 161 1.37 26.44 7.99
CA THR A 161 0.46 26.60 9.12
C THR A 161 -0.66 25.57 9.04
N TRP A 162 -1.31 25.46 7.89
CA TRP A 162 -2.39 24.48 7.67
C TRP A 162 -1.91 23.03 7.84
N VAL A 163 -0.77 22.63 7.25
CA VAL A 163 -0.24 21.27 7.46
C VAL A 163 0.09 21.01 8.93
N ASN A 164 0.58 22.01 9.65
CA ASN A 164 0.89 21.87 11.07
C ASN A 164 -0.36 21.71 11.94
N GLU A 165 -1.42 22.49 11.66
CA GLU A 165 -2.72 22.34 12.30
C GLU A 165 -3.29 20.95 12.06
N MET A 166 -3.21 20.45 10.82
CA MET A 166 -3.65 19.10 10.48
C MET A 166 -2.79 18.03 11.17
N TYR A 167 -1.46 18.18 11.22
CA TYR A 167 -0.60 17.28 11.96
C TYR A 167 -1.00 17.20 13.44
N ILE A 168 -1.22 18.35 14.10
CA ILE A 168 -1.66 18.39 15.50
C ILE A 168 -3.01 17.69 15.67
N LYS A 169 -3.98 17.93 14.77
CA LYS A 169 -5.29 17.27 14.79
C LYS A 169 -5.16 15.74 14.72
N TYR A 170 -4.25 15.21 13.91
CA TYR A 170 -4.02 13.77 13.80
C TYR A 170 -3.29 13.17 15.00
N PHE A 171 -2.38 13.91 15.64
CA PHE A 171 -1.51 13.38 16.69
C PHE A 171 -1.74 13.97 18.07
N ASP A 172 -2.92 14.54 18.32
CA ASP A 172 -3.41 14.79 19.67
C ASP A 172 -3.51 13.46 20.45
N ASN A 173 -3.30 13.50 21.77
CA ASN A 173 -2.98 12.34 22.62
C ASN A 173 -3.97 11.16 22.47
N ASN A 174 -5.25 11.43 22.20
CA ASN A 174 -6.29 10.42 22.06
C ASN A 174 -6.17 9.56 20.78
N ASN A 175 -5.54 10.10 19.73
CA ASN A 175 -5.46 9.42 18.43
C ASN A 175 -4.34 8.37 18.37
N CYS A 176 -3.28 8.53 19.18
CA CYS A 176 -2.13 7.64 19.18
C CYS A 176 -2.51 6.20 19.59
N GLU A 177 -3.31 6.05 20.65
CA GLU A 177 -3.80 4.74 21.11
C GLU A 177 -4.69 4.07 20.07
N LYS A 178 -5.59 4.85 19.46
CA LYS A 178 -6.45 4.38 18.37
C LYS A 178 -5.64 3.88 17.17
N TYR A 179 -4.58 4.58 16.78
CA TYR A 179 -3.74 4.15 15.66
C TYR A 179 -2.91 2.90 16.00
N ASN A 180 -2.45 2.77 17.24
CA ASN A 180 -1.80 1.55 17.72
C ASN A 180 -2.73 0.34 17.60
N TYR A 181 -3.96 0.46 18.10
CA TYR A 181 -4.97 -0.60 18.02
C TYR A 181 -5.23 -1.02 16.56
N ILE A 182 -5.39 -0.05 15.66
CA ILE A 182 -5.57 -0.32 14.23
C ILE A 182 -4.35 -1.05 13.63
N ALA A 183 -3.13 -0.65 14.01
CA ALA A 183 -1.91 -1.28 13.55
C ALA A 183 -1.69 -2.72 14.09
N GLU A 184 -2.42 -3.12 15.13
CA GLU A 184 -2.46 -4.51 15.60
C GLU A 184 -3.42 -5.38 14.79
N ILE A 185 -4.47 -4.79 14.22
CA ILE A 185 -5.51 -5.51 13.45
C ILE A 185 -5.12 -5.68 11.98
N TYR A 186 -4.50 -4.65 11.39
CA TYR A 186 -4.26 -4.61 9.94
C TYR A 186 -2.78 -4.59 9.59
N ASN A 187 -2.43 -5.27 8.50
CA ASN A 187 -1.15 -5.06 7.82
C ASN A 187 -1.07 -3.64 7.28
N LYS A 188 0.15 -3.11 7.13
CA LYS A 188 0.39 -1.72 6.67
C LYS A 188 -0.35 -1.38 5.39
N ASP A 189 -0.21 -2.21 4.35
CA ASP A 189 -0.75 -1.94 3.02
C ASP A 189 -2.28 -2.12 2.94
N GLU A 190 -2.85 -2.82 3.93
CA GLU A 190 -4.29 -3.10 4.02
C GLU A 190 -4.98 -2.23 5.08
N SER A 191 -4.22 -1.39 5.79
CA SER A 191 -4.70 -0.58 6.90
C SER A 191 -5.58 0.58 6.40
N PRO A 192 -6.61 0.98 7.17
CA PRO A 192 -7.32 2.24 6.90
C PRO A 192 -6.40 3.46 6.96
N LEU A 193 -5.22 3.35 7.62
CA LEU A 193 -4.18 4.39 7.74
C LEU A 193 -3.21 4.42 6.55
N HIS A 194 -3.44 3.60 5.52
CA HIS A 194 -2.68 3.57 4.29
C HIS A 194 -3.60 3.69 3.08
N ILE A 195 -3.53 4.82 2.38
CA ILE A 195 -4.30 5.04 1.15
C ILE A 195 -3.42 4.85 -0.07
N THR A 196 -2.28 5.54 -0.07
CA THR A 196 -1.25 5.44 -1.10
C THR A 196 0.12 5.58 -0.44
N ARG A 197 1.19 5.34 -1.20
CA ARG A 197 2.58 5.60 -0.74
C ARG A 197 2.82 7.03 -0.26
N TYR A 198 2.01 8.00 -0.71
CA TYR A 198 2.14 9.41 -0.32
C TYR A 198 1.05 9.87 0.65
N CYS A 199 0.16 8.97 1.05
CA CYS A 199 -0.94 9.26 1.96
C CYS A 199 -1.09 8.10 2.92
N THR A 200 -0.27 8.13 3.97
CA THR A 200 -0.21 7.08 4.97
C THR A 200 0.41 7.54 6.29
N LEU A 201 -0.14 7.10 7.42
CA LEU A 201 0.45 7.39 8.73
C LEU A 201 1.68 6.52 9.05
N TYR A 202 2.04 5.57 8.18
CA TYR A 202 3.30 4.83 8.30
C TYR A 202 4.51 5.60 7.77
N ASP A 203 4.28 6.68 7.01
CA ASP A 203 5.27 7.67 6.57
C ASP A 203 4.66 9.07 6.73
N ILE A 204 4.82 9.61 7.94
CA ILE A 204 4.20 10.85 8.38
C ILE A 204 4.88 12.05 7.73
N HIS A 205 6.18 11.99 7.46
CA HIS A 205 6.91 13.09 6.82
C HIS A 205 6.44 13.31 5.38
N THR A 206 6.20 12.21 4.65
CA THR A 206 5.60 12.28 3.33
C THR A 206 4.14 12.74 3.39
N THR A 207 3.39 12.30 4.40
CA THR A 207 1.97 12.65 4.52
C THR A 207 1.76 14.11 4.92
N PHE A 208 2.55 14.62 5.87
CA PHE A 208 2.52 15.99 6.39
C PHE A 208 3.80 16.73 5.99
N PRO A 209 3.93 17.14 4.71
CA PRO A 209 5.15 17.74 4.21
C PRO A 209 5.38 19.13 4.80
N TYR A 210 6.60 19.63 4.61
CA TYR A 210 6.91 21.04 4.82
C TYR A 210 7.22 21.70 3.49
N PHE A 211 6.55 22.81 3.23
CA PHE A 211 6.80 23.67 2.10
C PHE A 211 7.99 24.57 2.46
N LYS A 212 9.10 24.46 1.74
CA LYS A 212 10.28 25.28 2.05
C LYS A 212 10.00 26.76 1.84
N CYS A 213 9.93 27.55 2.92
CA CYS A 213 9.76 29.01 2.88
C CYS A 213 11.08 29.68 3.29
N ASN A 214 11.74 30.41 2.38
CA ASN A 214 13.01 31.10 2.65
C ASN A 214 14.00 30.23 3.49
N ASN A 215 14.91 30.84 4.26
CA ASN A 215 15.98 30.12 4.99
C ASN A 215 15.57 29.61 6.38
N PHE A 216 14.32 29.16 6.57
CA PHE A 216 13.92 28.52 7.84
C PHE A 216 14.20 27.02 7.85
N GLU A 217 14.65 26.52 8.99
CA GLU A 217 14.74 25.08 9.24
C GLU A 217 13.34 24.45 9.33
N SER A 218 13.19 23.28 8.74
CA SER A 218 11.92 22.55 8.70
C SER A 218 11.60 21.92 10.05
N PRO A 219 10.42 22.18 10.65
CA PRO A 219 10.00 21.51 11.88
C PRO A 219 9.70 20.01 11.68
N VAL A 220 9.74 19.49 10.44
CA VAL A 220 9.46 18.07 10.13
C VAL A 220 10.41 17.12 10.86
N GLN A 221 11.65 17.54 11.10
CA GLN A 221 12.64 16.73 11.83
C GLN A 221 12.23 16.42 13.28
N TYR A 222 11.35 17.24 13.87
CA TYR A 222 10.82 17.04 15.22
C TYR A 222 9.49 16.28 15.24
N ARG A 223 8.91 15.98 14.07
CA ARG A 223 7.69 15.19 13.95
C ARG A 223 8.03 13.71 13.98
N ILE A 224 7.14 12.91 14.57
CA ILE A 224 7.25 11.46 14.48
C ILE A 224 7.27 11.03 13.01
N GLY A 225 8.13 10.07 12.67
CA GLY A 225 8.26 9.60 11.28
C GLY A 225 7.18 8.59 10.88
N SER A 226 6.65 7.85 11.84
CA SER A 226 5.70 6.76 11.61
C SER A 226 4.89 6.44 12.88
N ILE A 227 3.65 6.00 12.73
CA ILE A 227 2.86 5.51 13.88
C ILE A 227 3.45 4.26 14.55
N GLU A 228 4.35 3.54 13.87
CA GLU A 228 5.04 2.39 14.49
C GLU A 228 5.93 2.78 15.68
N TYR A 229 6.34 4.05 15.77
CA TYR A 229 7.07 4.55 16.92
C TYR A 229 6.21 4.53 18.19
N PHE A 230 4.88 4.65 18.09
CA PHE A 230 3.99 4.51 19.24
C PHE A 230 3.93 3.07 19.76
N LYS A 231 4.01 2.07 18.87
CA LYS A 231 4.11 0.65 19.26
C LYS A 231 5.32 0.39 20.15
N LYS A 232 6.47 1.00 19.83
CA LYS A 232 7.72 0.88 20.60
C LYS A 232 7.61 1.50 21.99
N ARG A 233 6.88 2.60 22.16
CA ARG A 233 6.72 3.29 23.45
C ARG A 233 5.94 2.45 24.46
N ASN A 234 4.89 1.76 24.01
CA ASN A 234 4.09 0.87 24.85
C ASN A 234 4.83 -0.44 25.20
N THR A 235 5.80 -0.86 24.40
CA THR A 235 6.70 -1.98 24.75
C THR A 235 7.89 -1.55 25.61
N SER A 236 8.18 -0.24 25.69
CA SER A 236 9.34 0.29 26.42
C SER A 236 9.00 0.92 27.77
N HIS A 237 7.81 0.69 28.34
CA HIS A 237 7.51 1.02 29.75
C HIS A 237 8.31 0.19 30.79
N LEU A 238 9.46 -0.36 30.40
CA LEU A 238 10.49 -0.90 31.28
C LEU A 238 11.84 -0.16 31.20
N MET A 239 11.95 0.96 30.49
CA MET A 239 13.11 1.84 30.61
C MET A 239 12.65 3.30 30.63
N GLU A 240 12.80 3.93 31.81
CA GLU A 240 12.78 5.38 31.95
C GLU A 240 13.73 6.02 30.92
N PRO A 241 13.40 7.21 30.39
CA PRO A 241 14.35 7.97 29.61
C PRO A 241 15.57 8.30 30.50
N PRO A 242 16.81 8.15 30.00
CA PRO A 242 17.97 8.53 30.80
C PRO A 242 17.89 10.04 31.08
N PRO A 243 18.19 10.46 32.32
CA PRO A 243 18.27 11.87 32.63
C PRO A 243 19.40 12.50 31.82
N TYR A 244 19.16 13.72 31.35
CA TYR A 244 20.12 14.58 30.71
C TYR A 244 21.41 14.68 31.54
N GLU A 245 22.49 14.09 31.07
CA GLU A 245 23.83 14.27 31.64
C GLU A 245 24.55 15.41 30.93
N ASP A 246 24.72 16.47 31.70
CA ASP A 246 25.64 17.58 31.46
C ASP A 246 27.06 17.04 31.29
N THR A 247 27.72 17.43 30.20
CA THR A 247 29.04 16.91 29.85
C THR A 247 30.11 17.72 30.54
N THR A 248 30.56 17.23 31.70
CA THR A 248 31.89 17.57 32.24
C THR A 248 32.72 16.31 32.44
N HIS A 249 33.89 16.33 31.81
CA HIS A 249 35.00 15.38 31.91
C HIS A 249 35.20 14.77 33.32
N ASP A 250 35.27 13.44 33.42
CA ASP A 250 36.53 12.72 33.69
C ASP A 250 36.38 11.19 33.90
N HIS A 251 37.48 10.49 33.62
CA HIS A 251 37.85 9.10 33.99
C HIS A 251 37.23 7.90 33.23
N ILE A 252 37.92 7.51 32.15
CA ILE A 252 37.85 6.17 31.54
C ILE A 252 38.35 5.13 32.55
N SER A 253 37.42 4.40 33.17
CA SER A 253 37.71 3.18 33.91
C SER A 253 37.67 2.00 32.94
N ASN A 254 38.81 1.35 32.71
CA ASN A 254 38.85 0.13 31.89
C ASN A 254 37.95 -0.95 32.52
N PRO A 255 37.05 -1.59 31.75
CA PRO A 255 36.18 -2.62 32.29
C PRO A 255 37.00 -3.82 32.79
N PRO A 256 36.63 -4.41 33.94
CA PRO A 256 37.38 -5.49 34.56
C PRO A 256 37.48 -6.71 33.62
N SER A 257 38.65 -7.36 33.65
CA SER A 257 39.08 -8.41 32.70
C SER A 257 38.04 -9.50 32.41
N TRP A 258 37.23 -9.87 33.40
CA TRP A 258 36.18 -10.89 33.27
C TRP A 258 35.07 -10.49 32.29
N ILE A 259 34.75 -9.20 32.15
CA ILE A 259 33.75 -8.70 31.18
C ILE A 259 34.26 -8.84 29.74
N ARG A 260 35.57 -8.64 29.52
CA ARG A 260 36.16 -8.85 28.19
C ARG A 260 36.17 -10.35 27.82
N MET A 261 36.42 -11.22 28.79
CA MET A 261 36.36 -12.67 28.58
C MET A 261 34.94 -13.18 28.30
N THR A 262 33.92 -12.65 28.98
CA THR A 262 32.52 -13.05 28.72
C THR A 262 32.04 -12.62 27.34
N ILE A 263 32.42 -11.43 26.88
CA ILE A 263 32.09 -10.94 25.53
C ILE A 263 32.70 -11.84 24.46
N VAL A 264 33.98 -12.21 24.59
CA VAL A 264 34.66 -13.09 23.62
C VAL A 264 34.02 -14.49 23.62
N PHE A 265 33.70 -15.03 24.80
CA PHE A 265 33.10 -16.37 24.93
C PHE A 265 31.68 -16.43 24.33
N LEU A 266 30.85 -15.41 24.60
CA LEU A 266 29.50 -15.31 24.03
C LEU A 266 29.52 -15.11 22.51
N SER A 267 30.50 -14.37 22.00
CA SER A 267 30.69 -14.18 20.56
C SER A 267 31.02 -15.50 19.86
N LEU A 268 31.90 -16.33 20.44
CA LEU A 268 32.27 -17.63 19.90
C LEU A 268 31.09 -18.63 19.93
N ILE A 269 30.31 -18.64 21.01
CA ILE A 269 29.11 -19.49 21.11
C ILE A 269 28.07 -19.10 20.06
N GLY A 270 27.84 -17.80 19.86
CA GLY A 270 26.91 -17.29 18.85
C GLY A 270 27.29 -17.72 17.43
N ILE A 271 28.59 -17.69 17.11
CA ILE A 271 29.10 -18.16 15.81
C ILE A 271 28.87 -19.67 15.64
N ILE A 272 29.15 -20.48 16.66
CA ILE A 272 28.93 -21.94 16.60
C ILE A 272 27.44 -22.28 16.42
N PHE A 273 26.55 -21.58 17.14
CA PHE A 273 25.11 -21.75 17.01
C PHE A 273 24.60 -21.34 15.62
N ALA A 274 25.12 -20.25 15.05
CA ALA A 274 24.79 -19.84 13.68
C ALA A 274 25.18 -20.91 12.66
N PHE A 275 26.37 -21.51 12.79
CA PHE A 275 26.78 -22.64 11.95
C PHE A 275 25.89 -23.88 12.13
N PHE A 276 25.47 -24.17 13.36
CA PHE A 276 24.58 -25.31 13.64
C PHE A 276 23.19 -25.12 13.02
N ILE A 277 22.63 -23.91 13.09
CA ILE A 277 21.34 -23.57 12.47
C ILE A 277 21.46 -23.59 10.94
N LEU A 278 22.52 -23.02 10.38
CA LEU A 278 22.78 -23.06 8.93
C LEU A 278 22.92 -24.50 8.41
N ASN A 279 23.58 -25.38 9.16
CA ASN A 279 23.81 -26.77 8.77
C ASN A 279 22.54 -27.65 8.93
N LYS A 280 21.66 -27.33 9.88
CA LYS A 280 20.42 -28.10 10.15
C LYS A 280 19.22 -27.63 9.33
N PHE A 281 19.11 -26.34 9.02
CA PHE A 281 17.90 -25.73 8.46
C PHE A 281 18.06 -25.08 7.08
N THR A 282 19.26 -25.10 6.49
CA THR A 282 19.48 -24.63 5.11
C THR A 282 19.88 -25.81 4.22
N PRO A 283 19.34 -25.97 2.99
CA PRO A 283 19.72 -27.05 2.09
C PRO A 283 21.12 -26.86 1.46
N LEU A 284 22.01 -26.15 2.15
CA LEU A 284 23.42 -25.98 1.79
C LEU A 284 24.16 -27.32 1.81
N GLY A 285 23.81 -28.24 2.73
CA GLY A 285 24.40 -29.58 2.75
C GLY A 285 24.02 -30.43 1.51
N PHE A 286 22.79 -30.28 1.01
CA PHE A 286 22.33 -30.93 -0.22
C PHE A 286 22.95 -30.27 -1.47
N TRP A 287 23.09 -28.94 -1.46
CA TRP A 287 23.71 -28.18 -2.55
C TRP A 287 25.22 -28.42 -2.66
N LEU A 288 25.94 -28.49 -1.52
CA LEU A 288 27.37 -28.84 -1.48
C LEU A 288 27.60 -30.28 -1.95
N ARG A 289 26.77 -31.25 -1.52
CA ARG A 289 26.84 -32.62 -2.07
C ARG A 289 26.54 -32.66 -3.57
N LYS A 290 25.57 -31.89 -4.05
CA LYS A 290 25.22 -31.82 -5.48
C LYS A 290 26.35 -31.21 -6.32
N ASN A 291 27.00 -30.15 -5.85
CA ASN A 291 28.11 -29.52 -6.57
C ASN A 291 29.40 -30.34 -6.55
N ILE A 292 29.71 -31.04 -5.45
CA ILE A 292 30.86 -31.95 -5.40
C ILE A 292 30.64 -33.13 -6.34
N ILE A 293 29.43 -33.72 -6.36
CA ILE A 293 29.08 -34.83 -7.27
C ILE A 293 29.07 -34.35 -8.74
N GLN A 294 28.55 -33.16 -9.04
CA GLN A 294 28.64 -32.59 -10.40
C GLN A 294 30.08 -32.34 -10.83
N SER A 295 30.97 -31.87 -9.94
CA SER A 295 32.38 -31.69 -10.29
C SER A 295 33.12 -33.02 -10.57
N TYR A 296 32.71 -34.11 -9.92
CA TYR A 296 33.29 -35.45 -10.15
C TYR A 296 32.77 -36.09 -11.45
N VAL A 297 31.50 -35.86 -11.81
CA VAL A 297 30.90 -36.33 -13.07
C VAL A 297 31.42 -35.52 -14.26
N THR A 298 31.48 -34.20 -14.15
CA THR A 298 32.04 -33.33 -15.21
C THR A 298 33.56 -33.47 -15.35
N GLY A 299 34.27 -33.93 -14.31
CA GLY A 299 35.67 -34.33 -14.41
C GLY A 299 35.87 -35.65 -15.17
N LYS A 300 34.98 -36.63 -14.96
CA LYS A 300 35.02 -37.92 -15.66
C LYS A 300 34.69 -37.81 -17.15
N ASP A 301 33.72 -36.97 -17.50
CA ASP A 301 33.38 -36.70 -18.92
C ASP A 301 34.48 -35.89 -19.63
N LYS A 302 35.19 -35.01 -18.92
CA LYS A 302 36.35 -34.28 -19.49
C LYS A 302 37.58 -35.16 -19.70
N ASP A 303 37.77 -36.21 -18.89
CA ASP A 303 38.85 -37.19 -19.09
C ASP A 303 38.52 -38.23 -20.18
N GLU A 304 37.23 -38.52 -20.43
CA GLU A 304 36.78 -39.31 -21.58
C GLU A 304 36.87 -38.52 -22.90
N ASP A 305 36.48 -37.25 -22.89
CA ASP A 305 36.57 -36.38 -24.09
C ASP A 305 38.02 -35.96 -24.40
N ALA A 306 38.89 -35.77 -23.42
CA ALA A 306 40.33 -35.52 -23.64
C ALA A 306 41.06 -36.76 -24.21
N ASN A 307 40.67 -37.98 -23.80
CA ASN A 307 41.19 -39.22 -24.38
C ASN A 307 40.62 -39.51 -25.77
N THR A 308 39.45 -38.97 -26.11
CA THR A 308 38.84 -39.11 -27.45
C THR A 308 39.37 -38.06 -28.43
N PHE A 309 39.74 -36.87 -27.96
CA PHE A 309 40.33 -35.81 -28.79
C PHE A 309 41.81 -36.04 -29.13
N SER A 310 42.57 -36.75 -28.29
CA SER A 310 43.95 -37.17 -28.60
C SER A 310 44.00 -38.31 -29.65
N LYS A 311 42.95 -39.14 -29.74
CA LYS A 311 42.88 -40.27 -30.67
C LYS A 311 42.40 -39.92 -32.09
N LYS A 312 41.86 -38.71 -32.32
CA LYS A 312 41.29 -38.31 -33.63
C LYS A 312 42.23 -37.52 -34.55
N THR A 313 43.46 -37.20 -34.12
CA THR A 313 44.45 -36.52 -34.97
C THR A 313 45.33 -37.47 -35.79
N SER A 314 45.07 -38.79 -35.77
CA SER A 314 45.91 -39.81 -36.43
C SER A 314 45.28 -40.48 -37.66
N ASN A 315 44.16 -40.02 -38.21
CA ASN A 315 43.65 -40.60 -39.46
C ASN A 315 43.08 -39.54 -40.40
N LYS A 316 43.99 -38.96 -41.19
CA LYS A 316 43.66 -38.25 -42.42
C LYS A 316 43.69 -39.29 -43.55
N GLY A 317 42.52 -39.67 -44.06
CA GLY A 317 42.41 -40.57 -45.21
C GLY A 317 40.98 -40.84 -45.63
N PHE A 318 40.57 -40.23 -46.74
CA PHE A 318 39.60 -40.73 -47.72
C PHE A 318 38.16 -41.09 -47.25
N LEU A 319 37.16 -40.27 -47.61
CA LEU A 319 36.27 -40.46 -48.77
C LEU A 319 35.01 -39.58 -48.70
N ASN A 320 34.62 -39.13 -49.88
CA ASN A 320 33.43 -38.36 -50.23
C ASN A 320 32.10 -39.11 -49.99
N MET A 321 31.03 -38.31 -50.01
CA MET A 321 29.76 -38.51 -50.72
C MET A 321 28.53 -38.87 -49.85
N GLY A 322 27.51 -38.01 -49.88
CA GLY A 322 26.14 -38.41 -49.53
C GLY A 322 25.21 -37.30 -49.04
N LYS A 323 24.63 -36.54 -49.96
CA LYS A 323 23.47 -35.64 -49.75
C LYS A 323 22.29 -36.36 -49.08
N ARG A 324 21.51 -35.65 -48.25
CA ARG A 324 20.11 -35.27 -48.52
C ARG A 324 19.47 -34.50 -47.34
N GLU A 325 18.86 -33.37 -47.69
CA GLU A 325 17.92 -32.60 -46.89
C GLU A 325 16.54 -33.28 -46.89
N HIS A 326 15.78 -33.18 -45.80
CA HIS A 326 14.38 -33.60 -45.71
C HIS A 326 13.50 -32.45 -45.20
N TYR A 327 12.54 -32.05 -46.04
CA TYR A 327 11.43 -31.16 -45.74
C TYR A 327 10.27 -31.93 -45.09
N ILE A 328 9.58 -31.31 -44.14
CA ILE A 328 8.37 -31.84 -43.48
C ILE A 328 7.15 -31.08 -44.02
N ALA A 329 6.11 -31.82 -44.41
CA ALA A 329 4.77 -31.30 -44.70
C ALA A 329 3.75 -31.93 -43.75
N TYR A 330 2.75 -31.15 -43.34
CA TYR A 330 1.68 -31.51 -42.40
C TYR A 330 0.52 -32.21 -43.11
N HIS A 331 -0.11 -33.15 -42.40
CA HIS A 331 -1.49 -33.60 -42.69
C HIS A 331 -2.38 -33.35 -41.47
N THR A 332 -3.54 -32.76 -41.73
CA THR A 332 -4.69 -32.64 -40.83
C THR A 332 -5.62 -33.83 -41.03
N SER A 333 -6.17 -34.33 -39.93
CA SER A 333 -7.40 -35.13 -39.86
C SER A 333 -8.35 -34.46 -38.90
#